data_AF-A0A3N5Q8R3-F1
#
_entry.id   AF-A0A3N5Q8R3-F1
#
_cell.length_a   1.000
_cell.length_b   1.000
_cell.length_c   1.000
_cell.angle_alpha   90.00
_cell.angle_beta   90.00
_cell.angle_gamma   90.00
#
_symmetry.space_group_name_H-M   'P 1'
#
loop_
_entity.id
_entity.type
_entity.pdbx_description
1 polymer ?
#
loop_
_entity_poly.entity_id
_entity_poly.type
_entity_poly.pdbx_seq_one_letter_code
_entity_poly.pdbx_strand_id
1 'polypeptide(L)' 'MKASEIRNLSATDLQKKASDLNQELFTLKFQLHTGHLENSSRINDVRRDIARVNTILQEKQG' A
#
# COMPACT_ATOMS: atom_id res chain seq x y z
N MET A 1 -6.34 5.15 0.48
CA MET A 1 -7.53 4.38 0.04
C MET A 1 -8.56 4.22 1.17
N LYS A 2 -9.85 4.04 0.84
CA LYS A 2 -10.90 3.74 1.84
C LYS A 2 -10.95 2.23 2.10
N ALA A 3 -11.00 1.84 3.38
CA ALA A 3 -11.02 0.43 3.81
C ALA A 3 -12.17 -0.39 3.19
N SER A 4 -13.29 0.24 2.84
CA SER A 4 -14.45 -0.42 2.25
C SER A 4 -14.20 -1.01 0.85
N GLU A 5 -13.34 -0.39 0.04
CA GLU A 5 -12.99 -0.93 -1.29
C GLU A 5 -12.01 -2.11 -1.16
N ILE A 6 -11.12 -2.03 -0.17
CA ILE A 6 -10.15 -3.10 0.12
C ILE A 6 -10.87 -4.35 0.65
N ARG A 7 -11.93 -4.18 1.45
CA ARG A 7 -12.70 -5.32 2.00
C ARG A 7 -13.46 -6.14 0.95
N ASN A 8 -13.88 -5.49 -0.15
CA ASN A 8 -14.60 -6.15 -1.25
C ASN A 8 -13.69 -6.97 -2.18
N LEU A 9 -12.37 -6.80 -2.09
CA LEU A 9 -11.41 -7.54 -2.93
C LEU A 9 -11.16 -8.96 -2.39
N SER A 10 -10.84 -9.91 -3.28
CA SER A 10 -10.48 -11.26 -2.89
C SER A 10 -9.13 -11.30 -2.16
N ALA A 11 -8.85 -12.37 -1.40
CA ALA A 11 -7.55 -12.53 -0.73
C ALA A 11 -6.36 -12.47 -1.72
N THR A 12 -6.55 -13.00 -2.93
CA THR A 12 -5.55 -13.00 -3.99
C THR A 12 -5.33 -11.60 -4.57
N ASP A 13 -6.42 -10.84 -4.76
CA ASP A 13 -6.34 -9.44 -5.21
C ASP A 13 -5.68 -8.54 -4.16
N LEU A 14 -5.94 -8.79 -2.87
CA LEU A 14 -5.31 -8.08 -1.77
C LEU A 14 -3.79 -8.32 -1.75
N GLN A 15 -3.36 -9.57 -1.92
CA GLN A 15 -1.94 -9.91 -2.02
C GLN A 15 -1.27 -9.22 -3.22
N LYS A 16 -1.95 -9.21 -4.36
CA LYS A 16 -1.46 -8.55 -5.57
C LYS A 16 -1.33 -7.04 -5.37
N LYS A 17 -2.32 -6.42 -4.71
CA LYS A 17 -2.33 -4.99 -4.37
C LYS A 17 -1.24 -4.62 -3.34
N ALA A 18 -1.00 -5.47 -2.36
CA ALA A 18 0.10 -5.29 -1.41
C ALA A 18 1.47 -5.29 -2.11
N SER A 19 1.63 -6.16 -3.11
CA SER A 19 2.87 -6.22 -3.91
C SER A 19 3.06 -4.98 -4.77
N ASP A 20 1.99 -4.50 -5.40
CA ASP A 20 1.98 -3.27 -6.22
C ASP A 20 2.32 -2.02 -5.38
N LEU A 21 1.68 -1.89 -4.21
CA LEU A 21 1.95 -0.80 -3.26
C LEU A 21 3.39 -0.82 -2.72
N ASN A 22 3.99 -1.99 -2.53
CA ASN A 22 5.40 -2.10 -2.14
C ASN A 22 6.34 -1.59 -3.25
N GLN A 23 6.00 -1.85 -4.50
CA GLN A 23 6.78 -1.38 -5.65
C GLN A 23 6.64 0.13 -5.83
N GLU A 24 5.44 0.69 -5.62
CA GLU A 24 5.22 2.13 -5.56
C GLU A 24 6.02 2.75 -4.40
N LEU A 25 6.02 2.13 -3.21
CA LEU A 25 6.83 2.60 -2.07
C LEU A 25 8.33 2.59 -2.38
N PHE A 26 8.83 1.58 -3.10
CA PHE A 26 10.23 1.51 -3.51
C PHE A 26 10.57 2.64 -4.47
N THR A 27 9.69 2.89 -5.44
CA THR A 27 9.84 4.00 -6.40
C THR A 27 9.82 5.35 -5.69
N LEU A 28 8.90 5.56 -4.76
CA LEU A 28 8.82 6.79 -3.95
C LEU A 28 10.06 6.97 -3.06
N LYS A 29 10.59 5.88 -2.47
CA LYS A 29 11.87 5.93 -1.72
C LYS A 29 13.04 6.27 -2.63
N PHE A 30 13.05 5.74 -3.86
CA PHE A 30 14.07 6.05 -4.85
C PHE A 30 14.00 7.54 -5.25
N GLN A 31 12.80 8.07 -5.51
CA GLN A 31 12.58 9.49 -5.78
C GLN A 31 12.94 10.40 -4.59
N LEU A 32 12.73 9.92 -3.36
CA LEU A 32 13.19 10.60 -2.14
C LEU A 32 14.71 10.69 -2.12
N HIS A 33 15.38 9.60 -2.48
CA HIS A 33 16.84 9.54 -2.47
C HIS A 33 17.48 10.35 -3.60
N THR A 34 16.82 10.44 -4.77
CA THR A 34 17.27 11.29 -5.89
C THR A 34 16.96 12.78 -5.69
N GLY A 35 16.35 13.16 -4.56
CA GLY A 35 16.12 14.57 -4.20
C GLY A 35 14.98 15.25 -4.99
N HIS A 36 14.18 14.49 -5.73
CA HIS A 36 13.08 14.99 -6.58
C HIS A 36 11.70 14.70 -5.97
N LEU A 37 11.61 14.64 -4.64
CA LEU A 37 10.35 14.26 -3.99
C LEU A 37 9.53 15.49 -3.61
N GLU A 38 8.63 15.89 -4.52
CA GLU A 38 7.69 16.99 -4.29
C GLU A 38 6.64 16.67 -3.22
N ASN A 39 6.38 15.39 -2.92
CA ASN A 39 5.30 14.95 -2.03
C ASN A 39 5.71 13.80 -1.09
N SER A 40 6.41 14.12 0.00
CA SER A 40 6.77 13.18 1.08
C SER A 40 5.57 12.56 1.80
N SER A 41 4.44 13.27 1.82
CA SER A 41 3.17 12.78 2.40
C SER A 41 2.69 11.48 1.75
N ARG A 42 3.00 11.27 0.47
CA ARG A 42 2.57 10.09 -0.30
C ARG A 42 3.23 8.80 0.19
N ILE A 43 4.45 8.87 0.71
CA ILE A 43 5.14 7.74 1.34
C ILE A 43 4.38 7.26 2.58
N ASN A 44 3.90 8.19 3.40
CA ASN A 44 3.12 7.85 4.60
C ASN A 44 1.74 7.30 4.24
N ASP A 45 1.11 7.81 3.18
CA ASP A 45 -0.17 7.29 2.70
C ASP A 45 -0.03 5.85 2.19
N VAL A 46 0.96 5.58 1.34
CA VAL A 46 1.25 4.22 0.82
C VAL A 46 1.58 3.25 1.95
N ARG A 47 2.37 3.66 2.95
CA ARG A 47 2.63 2.82 4.14
C ARG A 47 1.35 2.47 4.91
N ARG A 48 0.45 3.45 5.12
CA ARG A 48 -0.84 3.21 5.76
C ARG A 48 -1.72 2.28 4.93
N ASP A 49 -1.65 2.39 3.61
CA ASP A 49 -2.42 1.55 2.72
C ASP A 49 -1.97 0.08 2.75
N ILE A 50 -0.65 -0.17 2.71
CA ILE A 50 -0.08 -1.51 2.89
C ILE A 50 -0.53 -2.10 4.24
N ALA A 51 -0.49 -1.31 5.31
CA ALA A 51 -0.94 -1.76 6.63
C ALA A 51 -2.43 -2.16 6.62
N ARG A 52 -3.32 -1.35 6.02
CA ARG A 52 -4.75 -1.68 5.90
C ARG A 52 -4.99 -2.96 5.09
N VAL A 53 -4.28 -3.14 3.98
CA VAL A 53 -4.39 -4.35 3.15
C VAL A 53 -3.99 -5.58 3.96
N ASN A 54 -2.87 -5.53 4.68
CA ASN A 54 -2.41 -6.64 5.52
C ASN A 54 -3.39 -6.93 6.67
N THR A 55 -3.96 -5.90 7.30
CA THR A 55 -4.99 -6.09 8.34
C THR A 55 -6.21 -6.82 7.78
N ILE A 56 -6.75 -6.39 6.63
CA ILE A 56 -7.93 -7.02 6.03
C ILE A 56 -7.62 -8.46 5.58
N LEU A 57 -6.40 -8.70 5.08
CA LEU A 57 -5.96 -10.04 4.70
C LEU A 57 -5.92 -10.98 5.92
N GLN A 58 -5.45 -10.47 7.07
CA GLN A 58 -5.51 -11.17 8.34
C GLN A 58 -6.95 -11.38 8.83
N GLU A 59 -7.83 -10.37 8.72
CA GLU A 59 -9.26 -10.47 9.06
C GLU A 59 -9.99 -11.51 8.19
N LYS A 60 -9.53 -11.80 6.97
CA LYS A 60 -10.10 -12.83 6.08
C LYS A 60 -9.52 -14.23 6.28
N GLN A 61 -8.33 -14.33 6.85
CA GLN A 61 -7.70 -15.60 7.19
C GLN A 61 -8.10 -16.13 8.57
N GLY A 62 -8.45 -15.22 9.49
CA GLY A 62 -8.89 -15.53 10.86
C GLY A 62 -10.36 -15.87 11.00
#